data_AF-A0A432YCL3-F1
#
_entry.id   AF-A0A432YCL3-F1
#
_cell.length_a   1.000
_cell.length_b   1.000
_cell.length_c   1.000
_cell.angle_alpha   90.00
_cell.angle_beta   90.00
_cell.angle_gamma   90.00
#
_symmetry.space_group_name_H-M   'P 1'
#
loop_
_entity.id
_entity.type
_entity.pdbx_description
1 polymer ?
#
loop_
_entity_poly.entity_id
_entity_poly.type
_entity_poly.pdbx_seq_one_letter_code
_entity_poly.pdbx_strand_id
1 'polypeptide(L)'
;MLTLLARLLRALNSETGPWALAIAFVLGMIMGFTPLWRVHNLVILLIALLFRVNLSGFILSFVICSGLAYLLDPLFHQVGFAILSAESWQPVWQSMYSSAFWRVVQFHHTITLGSLVVSLAFAPVLAVMSYWVISQYRKRIQAWFNRLRLVQALKANRFWAIYSDLRG
;
A
#
# COMPACT_ATOMS: atom_id res chain seq x y z
N MET A 1 15.80 2.32 -6.41
CA MET A 1 15.28 0.97 -6.11
C MET A 1 15.91 0.38 -4.85
N LEU A 2 17.24 0.16 -4.79
CA LEU A 2 17.94 -0.34 -3.60
C LEU A 2 17.72 0.53 -2.34
N THR A 3 17.63 1.85 -2.52
CA THR A 3 17.35 2.80 -1.43
C THR A 3 15.94 2.67 -0.84
N LEU A 4 14.94 2.29 -1.65
CA LEU A 4 13.57 2.04 -1.17
C LEU A 4 13.52 0.74 -0.37
N LEU A 5 14.18 -0.32 -0.84
CA LEU A 5 14.36 -1.57 -0.11
C LEU A 5 15.08 -1.33 1.23
N ALA A 6 16.16 -0.55 1.24
CA ALA A 6 16.86 -0.20 2.48
C ALA A 6 15.98 0.62 3.44
N ARG A 7 15.18 1.57 2.95
CA ARG A 7 14.22 2.33 3.76
C ARG A 7 13.08 1.44 4.29
N LEU A 8 12.62 0.47 3.51
CA LEU A 8 11.65 -0.52 3.94
C LEU A 8 12.24 -1.41 5.05
N LEU A 9 13.44 -1.93 4.88
CA LEU A 9 14.13 -2.73 5.90
C LEU A 9 14.33 -1.91 7.19
N ARG A 10 14.66 -0.62 7.05
CA ARG A 10 14.72 0.32 8.18
C ARG A 10 13.35 0.53 8.84
N ALA A 11 12.28 0.63 8.06
CA ALA A 11 10.90 0.73 8.55
C ALA A 11 10.38 -0.54 9.23
N LEU A 12 10.80 -1.70 8.74
CA LEU A 12 10.51 -2.99 9.37
C LEU A 12 11.24 -3.12 10.71
N ASN A 13 12.43 -2.54 10.83
CA ASN A 13 13.24 -2.50 12.04
C ASN A 13 12.99 -1.27 12.95
N SER A 14 12.15 -0.31 12.55
CA SER A 14 11.84 0.87 13.36
C SER A 14 10.69 0.61 14.33
N GLU A 15 10.55 1.46 15.35
CA GLU A 15 9.47 1.38 16.36
C GLU A 15 8.07 1.70 15.81
N THR A 16 7.94 1.98 14.51
CA THR A 16 6.65 2.23 13.86
C THR A 16 5.73 1.03 14.06
N GLY A 17 4.50 1.19 14.54
CA GLY A 17 3.63 0.04 14.85
C GLY A 17 3.42 -0.91 13.63
N PRO A 18 3.38 -2.24 13.80
CA PRO A 18 3.16 -3.18 12.70
C PRO A 18 1.86 -2.90 11.91
N TRP A 19 0.82 -2.44 12.61
CA TRP A 19 -0.44 -2.02 11.99
C TRP A 19 -0.31 -0.80 11.09
N ALA A 20 0.50 0.20 11.47
CA ALA A 20 0.72 1.38 10.64
C ALA A 20 1.40 1.01 9.31
N LEU A 21 2.32 0.05 9.35
CA LEU A 21 2.96 -0.47 8.15
C LEU A 21 2.02 -1.36 7.32
N ALA A 22 1.18 -2.19 7.96
CA ALA A 22 0.16 -2.98 7.27
C ALA A 22 -0.86 -2.09 6.53
N ILE A 23 -1.33 -1.01 7.15
CA ILE A 23 -2.21 -0.03 6.51
C ILE A 23 -1.51 0.64 5.32
N ALA A 24 -0.22 0.95 5.44
CA ALA A 24 0.57 1.46 4.31
C ALA A 24 0.57 0.49 3.12
N PHE A 25 0.75 -0.81 3.38
CA PHE A 25 0.67 -1.84 2.35
C PHE A 25 -0.72 -1.90 1.71
N VAL A 26 -1.80 -1.84 2.50
CA VAL A 26 -3.18 -1.86 1.97
C VAL A 26 -3.46 -0.64 1.09
N LEU A 27 -3.11 0.57 1.54
CA LEU A 27 -3.30 1.79 0.75
C LEU A 27 -2.50 1.73 -0.56
N GLY A 28 -1.27 1.22 -0.51
CA GLY A 28 -0.47 1.04 -1.71
C GLY A 28 -1.03 -0.03 -2.65
N MET A 29 -1.63 -1.10 -2.12
CA MET A 29 -2.32 -2.11 -2.94
C MET A 29 -3.51 -1.51 -3.68
N ILE A 30 -4.38 -0.78 -2.98
CA ILE A 30 -5.57 -0.17 -3.61
C ILE A 30 -5.13 0.81 -4.72
N MET A 31 -4.11 1.63 -4.46
CA MET A 31 -3.56 2.52 -5.48
C MET A 31 -2.88 1.77 -6.64
N GLY A 32 -2.25 0.63 -6.37
CA GLY A 32 -1.53 -0.16 -7.36
C GLY A 32 -2.44 -0.98 -8.27
N PHE A 33 -3.53 -1.54 -7.76
CA PHE A 33 -4.49 -2.31 -8.57
C PHE A 33 -5.42 -1.44 -9.40
N THR A 34 -5.61 -0.18 -9.03
CA THR A 34 -6.52 0.72 -9.74
C THR A 34 -5.75 1.63 -10.71
N PRO A 35 -6.33 2.00 -11.88
CA PRO A 35 -5.66 2.89 -12.82
C PRO A 35 -5.23 4.23 -12.17
N LEU A 36 -3.98 4.64 -12.42
CA LEU A 36 -3.34 5.74 -11.70
C LEU A 36 -4.10 7.08 -11.76
N TRP A 37 -4.53 7.49 -12.95
CA TRP A 37 -5.14 8.80 -13.20
C TRP A 37 -6.63 8.88 -12.85
N ARG A 38 -7.00 8.34 -11.69
CA ARG A 38 -8.37 8.35 -11.18
C ARG A 38 -8.48 9.19 -9.92
N VAL A 39 -9.62 9.85 -9.74
CA VAL A 39 -9.86 10.77 -8.62
C VAL A 39 -9.66 10.09 -7.26
N HIS A 40 -10.11 8.84 -7.12
CA HIS A 40 -9.95 8.11 -5.85
C HIS A 40 -8.49 7.82 -5.51
N ASN A 41 -7.60 7.64 -6.50
CA ASN A 41 -6.17 7.44 -6.27
C ASN A 41 -5.48 8.70 -5.77
N LEU A 42 -5.92 9.87 -6.23
CA LEU A 42 -5.46 11.13 -5.66
C LEU A 42 -5.86 11.25 -4.18
N VAL A 43 -7.10 10.85 -3.84
CA VAL A 43 -7.57 10.82 -2.44
C VAL A 43 -6.74 9.85 -1.59
N ILE A 44 -6.44 8.65 -2.09
CA ILE A 44 -5.61 7.66 -1.38
C ILE A 44 -4.20 8.22 -1.15
N LEU A 45 -3.60 8.86 -2.16
CA LEU A 45 -2.30 9.49 -2.04
C LEU A 45 -2.31 10.62 -0.99
N LEU A 46 -3.34 11.46 -1.00
CA LEU A 46 -3.52 12.51 0.01
C LEU A 46 -3.66 11.92 1.41
N ILE A 47 -4.42 10.84 1.59
CA ILE A 47 -4.52 10.12 2.87
C ILE A 47 -3.14 9.62 3.30
N ALA A 48 -2.37 8.99 2.41
CA ALA A 48 -1.04 8.48 2.74
C ALA A 48 -0.09 9.60 3.20
N LEU A 49 -0.17 10.78 2.58
CA LEU A 49 0.66 11.94 2.92
C LEU A 49 0.21 12.67 4.19
N LEU A 50 -1.10 12.89 4.38
CA LEU A 50 -1.66 13.62 5.51
C LEU A 50 -1.55 12.84 6.82
N PHE A 51 -1.82 11.53 6.78
CA PHE A 51 -1.80 10.67 7.98
C PHE A 51 -0.41 10.13 8.32
N ARG A 52 0.66 10.69 7.71
CA ARG A 52 2.06 10.28 7.93
C ARG A 52 2.25 8.76 7.87
N VAL A 53 1.62 8.13 6.88
CA VAL A 53 1.70 6.69 6.67
C VAL A 53 3.13 6.31 6.27
N ASN A 54 3.53 5.06 6.49
CA ASN A 54 4.87 4.60 6.08
C ASN A 54 5.01 4.60 4.55
N LEU A 55 5.55 5.68 4.00
CA LEU A 55 5.64 5.88 2.56
C LEU A 55 6.50 4.82 1.86
N SER A 56 7.47 4.21 2.55
CA SER A 56 8.29 3.14 1.97
C SER A 56 7.49 1.85 1.77
N GLY A 57 6.69 1.46 2.76
CA GLY A 57 5.76 0.33 2.64
C GLY A 57 4.67 0.59 1.60
N PHE A 58 4.12 1.80 1.59
CA PHE A 58 3.15 2.24 0.60
C PHE A 58 3.68 2.14 -0.83
N ILE A 59 4.84 2.76 -1.13
CA ILE A 59 5.44 2.75 -2.47
C ILE A 59 5.79 1.33 -2.90
N LEU A 60 6.34 0.51 -1.99
CA LEU A 60 6.68 -0.87 -2.31
C LEU A 60 5.43 -1.67 -2.70
N SER A 61 4.38 -1.58 -1.89
CA SER A 61 3.10 -2.23 -2.17
C SER A 61 2.53 -1.77 -3.50
N PHE A 62 2.53 -0.45 -3.72
CA PHE A 62 2.07 0.17 -4.96
C PHE A 62 2.79 -0.39 -6.18
N VAL A 63 4.13 -0.45 -6.17
CA VAL A 63 4.91 -0.97 -7.32
C VAL A 63 4.62 -2.45 -7.57
N ILE A 64 4.63 -3.27 -6.53
CA ILE A 64 4.37 -4.72 -6.65
C ILE A 64 2.94 -4.96 -7.16
N CYS A 65 1.96 -4.29 -6.55
CA CYS A 65 0.56 -4.44 -6.91
C CYS A 65 0.26 -3.89 -8.31
N SER A 66 0.92 -2.79 -8.72
CA SER A 66 0.82 -2.28 -10.10
C SER A 66 1.35 -3.29 -11.13
N GLY A 67 2.44 -3.99 -10.81
CA GLY A 67 2.95 -5.07 -11.65
C GLY A 67 1.96 -6.24 -11.76
N LEU A 68 1.34 -6.62 -10.63
CA LEU A 68 0.32 -7.67 -10.59
C LEU A 68 -0.99 -7.26 -11.26
N ALA A 69 -1.33 -5.96 -11.27
CA ALA A 69 -2.56 -5.45 -11.85
C ALA A 69 -2.69 -5.83 -13.33
N TYR A 70 -1.61 -5.73 -14.11
CA TYR A 70 -1.60 -6.12 -15.52
C TYR A 70 -2.05 -7.57 -15.77
N LEU A 71 -1.77 -8.48 -14.83
CA LEU A 71 -2.21 -9.88 -14.90
C LEU A 71 -3.67 -10.05 -14.46
N LEU A 72 -4.11 -9.22 -13.51
CA LEU A 72 -5.45 -9.26 -12.92
C LEU A 72 -6.47 -8.39 -13.65
N ASP A 73 -6.05 -7.54 -14.60
CA ASP A 73 -6.91 -6.63 -15.36
C ASP A 73 -8.12 -7.32 -16.01
N PRO A 74 -8.01 -8.52 -16.62
CA PRO A 74 -9.18 -9.23 -17.13
C PRO A 74 -10.19 -9.57 -16.04
N LEU A 75 -9.73 -9.97 -14.85
CA LEU A 75 -10.57 -10.25 -13.70
C LEU A 75 -11.23 -8.97 -13.17
N PHE A 76 -10.48 -7.88 -13.06
CA PHE A 76 -11.04 -6.58 -12.66
C PHE A 76 -12.11 -6.10 -13.65
N HIS A 77 -11.86 -6.26 -14.95
CA HIS A 77 -12.86 -5.93 -15.97
C HIS A 77 -14.13 -6.76 -15.80
N GLN A 78 -14.02 -8.09 -15.65
CA GLN A 78 -15.17 -8.99 -15.49
C GLN A 78 -16.01 -8.64 -14.26
N VAL A 79 -15.35 -8.44 -13.10
CA VAL A 79 -16.04 -8.06 -11.86
C VAL A 79 -16.75 -6.72 -12.02
N GLY A 80 -16.05 -5.71 -12.57
CA GLY A 80 -16.64 -4.39 -12.77
C GLY A 80 -17.78 -4.40 -13.78
N PHE A 81 -17.66 -5.17 -14.86
CA PHE A 81 -18.72 -5.36 -15.85
C PHE A 81 -19.95 -6.00 -15.20
N ALA A 82 -19.79 -7.09 -14.45
CA ALA A 82 -20.90 -7.78 -13.78
C ALA A 82 -21.67 -6.86 -12.82
N ILE A 83 -20.97 -5.97 -12.10
CA ILE A 83 -21.61 -5.00 -11.19
C ILE A 83 -22.35 -3.91 -11.98
N LEU A 84 -21.73 -3.39 -13.04
CA LEU A 84 -22.31 -2.31 -13.85
C LEU A 84 -23.45 -2.78 -14.76
N SER A 85 -23.48 -4.06 -15.14
CA SER A 85 -24.51 -4.66 -15.99
C SER A 85 -25.68 -5.24 -15.20
N ALA A 86 -25.61 -5.32 -13.87
CA ALA A 86 -26.69 -5.86 -13.04
C ALA A 86 -27.95 -4.99 -13.17
N GLU A 87 -29.06 -5.59 -13.64
CA GLU A 87 -30.33 -4.90 -13.89
C GLU A 87 -30.87 -4.20 -12.64
N SER A 88 -30.75 -4.85 -11.47
CA SER A 88 -31.21 -4.32 -10.19
C SER A 88 -30.49 -3.04 -9.75
N TRP A 89 -29.28 -2.79 -10.25
CA TRP A 89 -28.48 -1.61 -9.92
C TRP A 89 -28.59 -0.49 -10.98
N GLN A 90 -29.24 -0.74 -12.12
CA GLN A 90 -29.37 0.27 -13.19
C GLN A 90 -29.99 1.59 -12.72
N PRO A 91 -31.06 1.61 -11.90
CA PRO A 91 -31.62 2.87 -11.42
C PRO A 91 -30.61 3.68 -10.59
N VAL A 92 -29.77 3.02 -9.79
CA VAL A 92 -28.72 3.67 -8.99
C VAL A 92 -27.66 4.27 -9.91
N TRP A 93 -27.15 3.50 -10.87
CA TRP A 93 -26.13 3.97 -11.81
C TRP A 93 -26.62 5.14 -12.67
N GLN A 94 -27.87 5.09 -13.15
CA GLN A 94 -28.48 6.18 -13.90
C GLN A 94 -28.62 7.45 -13.06
N SER A 95 -29.09 7.33 -11.81
CA SER A 95 -29.20 8.48 -10.90
C SER A 95 -27.84 9.11 -10.62
N MET A 96 -26.79 8.31 -10.41
CA MET A 96 -25.43 8.80 -10.21
C MET A 96 -24.91 9.50 -11.47
N TYR A 97 -25.08 8.90 -12.65
CA TYR A 97 -24.58 9.45 -13.92
C TYR A 97 -25.20 10.82 -14.27
N SER A 98 -26.41 11.10 -13.79
CA SER A 98 -27.05 12.41 -13.96
C SER A 98 -26.29 13.55 -13.26
N SER A 99 -25.52 13.26 -12.21
CA SER A 99 -24.72 14.23 -11.47
C SER A 99 -23.36 14.50 -12.11
N ALA A 100 -22.96 15.77 -12.19
CA ALA A 100 -21.64 16.18 -12.68
C ALA A 100 -20.50 15.59 -11.83
N PHE A 101 -20.68 15.50 -10.51
CA PHE A 101 -19.69 14.94 -9.59
C PHE A 101 -19.33 13.49 -9.95
N TRP A 102 -20.33 12.63 -10.12
CA TRP A 102 -20.14 11.22 -10.42
C TRP A 102 -19.58 11.00 -11.84
N ARG A 103 -19.88 11.88 -12.80
CA ARG A 103 -19.25 11.84 -14.12
C ARG A 103 -17.74 12.10 -14.05
N VAL A 104 -17.29 13.04 -13.21
CA VAL A 104 -15.87 13.32 -13.01
C VAL A 104 -15.14 12.15 -12.33
N VAL A 105 -15.80 11.46 -11.41
CA VAL A 105 -15.25 10.25 -10.77
C VAL A 105 -15.08 9.09 -11.76
N GLN A 106 -15.83 9.08 -12.87
CA GLN A 106 -15.77 8.06 -13.92
C GLN A 106 -16.00 6.62 -13.39
N PHE A 107 -16.96 6.46 -12.48
CA PHE A 107 -17.28 5.16 -11.85
C PHE A 107 -17.74 4.08 -12.85
N HIS A 108 -18.20 4.47 -14.05
CA HIS A 108 -18.63 3.56 -15.13
C HIS A 108 -17.45 2.82 -15.80
N HIS A 109 -16.20 3.16 -15.46
CA HIS A 109 -15.05 2.45 -15.97
C HIS A 109 -14.90 1.09 -15.27
N THR A 110 -15.28 0.02 -15.98
CA THR A 110 -15.32 -1.37 -15.49
C THR A 110 -14.06 -1.79 -14.74
N ILE A 111 -12.88 -1.60 -15.33
CA ILE A 111 -11.61 -1.99 -14.68
C ILE A 111 -11.43 -1.24 -13.37
N THR A 112 -11.76 0.06 -13.32
CA THR A 112 -11.54 0.88 -12.13
C THR A 112 -12.47 0.47 -11.00
N LEU A 113 -13.76 0.29 -11.30
CA LEU A 113 -14.75 -0.16 -10.34
C LEU A 113 -14.43 -1.58 -9.85
N GLY A 114 -14.17 -2.50 -10.77
CA GLY A 114 -13.85 -3.89 -10.42
C GLY A 114 -12.57 -4.01 -9.61
N SER A 115 -11.49 -3.33 -10.01
CA SER A 115 -10.24 -3.31 -9.25
C SER A 115 -10.43 -2.70 -7.86
N LEU A 116 -11.27 -1.66 -7.72
CA LEU A 116 -11.53 -1.04 -6.42
C LEU A 116 -12.31 -1.99 -5.50
N VAL A 117 -13.35 -2.65 -6.01
CA VAL A 117 -14.14 -3.63 -5.26
C VAL A 117 -13.27 -4.82 -4.84
N VAL A 118 -12.49 -5.38 -5.75
CA VAL A 118 -11.56 -6.48 -5.44
C VAL A 118 -10.53 -6.03 -4.41
N SER A 119 -9.93 -4.85 -4.57
CA SER A 119 -8.96 -4.32 -3.61
C SER A 119 -9.57 -4.14 -2.22
N LEU A 120 -10.80 -3.64 -2.13
CA LEU A 120 -11.50 -3.47 -0.85
C LEU A 120 -11.85 -4.82 -0.21
N ALA A 121 -12.25 -5.81 -1.01
CA ALA A 121 -12.51 -7.17 -0.52
C ALA A 121 -11.23 -7.84 0.01
N PHE A 122 -10.08 -7.63 -0.65
CA PHE A 122 -8.79 -8.17 -0.23
C PHE A 122 -8.08 -7.34 0.85
N ALA A 123 -8.48 -6.09 1.09
CA ALA A 123 -7.89 -5.20 2.08
C ALA A 123 -7.77 -5.82 3.48
N PRO A 124 -8.82 -6.41 4.09
CA PRO A 124 -8.69 -7.01 5.43
C PRO A 124 -7.72 -8.19 5.45
N VAL A 125 -7.72 -9.01 4.40
CA VAL A 125 -6.81 -10.14 4.25
C VAL A 125 -5.37 -9.66 4.19
N LEU A 126 -5.08 -8.68 3.32
CA LEU A 126 -3.73 -8.12 3.20
C LEU A 126 -3.29 -7.42 4.49
N ALA A 127 -4.20 -6.74 5.20
CA ALA A 127 -3.87 -6.07 6.45
C ALA A 127 -3.41 -7.07 7.53
N VAL A 128 -4.17 -8.15 7.73
CA VAL A 128 -3.86 -9.19 8.71
C VAL A 128 -2.60 -9.95 8.33
N MET A 129 -2.47 -10.33 7.05
CA MET A 129 -1.28 -11.00 6.52
C MET A 129 -0.03 -10.14 6.71
N SER A 130 -0.10 -8.86 6.33
CA SER A 130 1.00 -7.91 6.49
C SER A 130 1.36 -7.76 7.96
N TYR A 131 0.38 -7.55 8.83
CA TYR A 131 0.60 -7.45 10.28
C TYR A 131 1.32 -8.69 10.82
N TRP A 132 0.87 -9.88 10.45
CA TRP A 132 1.46 -11.14 10.90
C TRP A 132 2.90 -11.28 10.40
N VAL A 133 3.16 -11.07 9.12
CA VAL A 133 4.50 -11.13 8.52
C VAL A 133 5.43 -10.13 9.20
N ILE A 134 5.01 -8.88 9.39
CA ILE A 134 5.81 -7.83 10.02
C ILE A 134 6.09 -8.17 11.50
N SER A 135 5.09 -8.65 12.23
CA SER A 135 5.22 -9.04 13.64
C SER A 135 6.19 -10.22 13.81
N GLN A 136 6.09 -11.24 12.97
CA GLN A 136 7.02 -12.37 12.97
C GLN A 136 8.44 -11.95 12.56
N TYR A 137 8.54 -11.08 11.54
CA TYR A 137 9.81 -10.50 11.11
C TYR A 137 10.49 -9.79 12.28
N ARG A 138 9.80 -8.92 13.02
CA ARG A 138 10.40 -8.22 14.16
C ARG A 138 10.84 -9.16 15.28
N LYS A 139 10.00 -10.13 15.65
CA LYS A 139 10.34 -11.10 16.70
C LYS A 139 11.57 -11.94 16.36
N ARG A 140 11.71 -12.39 15.12
CA ARG A 140 12.78 -13.32 14.71
C ARG A 140 14.01 -12.63 14.14
N ILE A 141 13.81 -11.62 13.30
CA ILE A 141 14.87 -11.02 12.49
C ILE A 141 15.54 -9.85 13.21
N GLN A 142 14.85 -9.12 14.10
CA GLN A 142 15.52 -8.06 14.89
C GLN A 142 16.61 -8.64 15.81
N ALA A 143 16.35 -9.80 16.42
CA ALA A 143 17.32 -10.51 17.24
C ALA A 143 18.50 -11.06 16.41
N TRP A 144 18.22 -11.57 15.21
CA TRP A 144 19.24 -12.09 14.29
C TRP A 144 20.09 -10.96 13.66
N PHE A 145 19.47 -9.86 13.25
CA PHE A 145 20.14 -8.70 12.66
C PHE A 145 21.06 -8.00 13.67
N ASN A 146 20.65 -7.91 14.94
CA ASN A 146 21.52 -7.43 16.02
C ASN A 146 22.69 -8.40 16.35
N ARG A 147 22.60 -9.68 15.98
CA ARG A 147 23.69 -10.65 16.12
C ARG A 147 24.66 -10.70 14.95
N LEU A 148 24.34 -10.08 13.80
CA LEU A 148 25.25 -10.05 12.66
C LEU A 148 26.52 -9.25 13.00
N ARG A 149 27.68 -9.90 12.89
CA ARG A 149 29.00 -9.29 13.16
C ARG A 149 29.26 -8.03 12.32
N LEU A 150 28.74 -7.95 11.10
CA LEU A 150 28.80 -6.74 10.26
C LEU A 150 28.03 -5.56 10.86
N VAL A 151 26.84 -5.82 11.42
CA VAL A 151 26.01 -4.79 12.08
C VAL A 151 26.64 -4.34 13.40
N GLN A 152 27.23 -5.28 14.15
CA GLN A 152 28.00 -4.98 15.35
C GLN A 152 29.28 -4.21 15.02
N ALA A 153 30.00 -4.57 13.95
CA ALA A 153 31.20 -3.87 13.49
C ALA A 153 30.89 -2.44 12.99
N LEU A 154 29.75 -2.25 12.31
CA LEU A 154 29.27 -0.92 11.91
C LEU A 154 28.84 -0.06 13.10
N LYS A 155 28.20 -0.64 14.12
CA LYS A 155 27.86 0.05 15.38
C LYS A 155 29.10 0.33 16.25
N ALA A 156 30.11 -0.55 16.20
CA ALA A 156 31.34 -0.45 16.98
C ALA A 156 32.42 0.42 16.33
N ASN A 157 32.23 0.86 15.08
CA ASN A 157 33.21 1.72 14.44
C ASN A 157 33.11 3.14 15.02
N ARG A 158 34.25 3.71 15.45
CA ARG A 158 34.39 4.98 16.20
C ARG A 158 33.71 6.19 15.53
N PHE A 159 33.36 6.10 14.26
CA PHE A 159 32.63 7.11 13.51
C PHE A 159 31.19 7.34 14.04
N TRP A 160 30.53 6.32 14.60
CA TRP A 160 29.18 6.48 15.16
C TRP A 160 29.21 7.23 16.51
N ALA A 161 30.21 6.96 17.34
CA ALA A 161 30.41 7.64 18.63
C ALA A 161 30.71 9.15 18.46
N ILE A 162 31.51 9.51 17.45
CA ILE A 162 31.82 10.91 17.12
C ILE A 162 30.58 11.63 16.56
N TYR A 163 29.71 10.95 15.81
CA TYR A 163 28.47 11.55 15.29
C TYR A 163 27.38 11.72 16.35
N SER A 164 27.31 10.84 17.36
CA SER A 164 26.37 11.00 18.49
C SER A 164 26.76 12.11 19.46
N ASP A 165 28.05 12.42 19.56
CA ASP A 165 28.56 13.49 20.44
C ASP A 165 28.36 14.90 19.83
N LEU A 166 28.29 14.99 18.49
CA LEU A 166 28.01 16.23 17.75
C LEU A 166 26.51 16.58 17.67
N ARG A 167 25.64 15.78 18.28
CA ARG A 167 24.18 15.94 18.26
C ARG A 167 23.60 16.09 19.67
N GLY A 168 24.34 16.80 20.53
CA GLY A 168 23.75 17.52 21.66
C GLY A 168 22.79 18.61 21.17
#